data_AF-A0A2V1C0H1-F1
#
_entry.id   AF-A0A2V1C0H1-F1
#
_cell.length_a   1.000
_cell.length_b   1.000
_cell.length_c   1.000
_cell.angle_alpha   90.00
_cell.angle_beta   90.00
_cell.angle_gamma   90.00
#
_symmetry.space_group_name_H-M   'P 1'
#
loop_
_entity.id
_entity.type
_entity.pdbx_description
1 polymer ?
#
loop_
_entity_poly.entity_id
_entity_poly.type
_entity_poly.pdbx_seq_one_letter_code
_entity_poly.pdbx_strand_id
1 'polypeptide(L)'
;MYLQFCPVGDLTVLMNPAASTPGTVRKPFILEEDLWDMFYCLSLAVSVMARGAEDAKSPAVLHGLDTSLELVPYDITVDNVLIGNRDPDHERYPILVMGDFESAAAEPKNASKGIQEEVRVRDAPGWTAPENKEGPIMRAPRKGTCSNIFQIGLLMHALIHCSVRYPAILPKHPWKPPFSDLRYTGKFTYGTDLFNTPWKDTYSATLRELVMHCLMYEPLHRVGVQELHPRVATGRRACREAKRDLKEFDKQANAL
;
A
#
# COMPACT_ATOMS: atom_id res chain seq x y z
N MET A 1 -4.40 21.82 17.28
CA MET A 1 -3.54 21.20 16.24
C MET A 1 -3.98 21.78 14.91
N TYR A 2 -3.05 22.34 14.12
CA TYR A 2 -3.32 22.83 12.77
C TYR A 2 -2.74 21.82 11.78
N LEU A 3 -3.58 21.28 10.87
CA LEU A 3 -3.20 20.28 9.87
C LEU A 3 -3.43 20.82 8.46
N GLN A 4 -2.79 20.19 7.47
CA GLN A 4 -3.01 20.49 6.06
C GLN A 4 -4.47 20.25 5.68
N PHE A 5 -5.06 21.18 4.93
CA PHE A 5 -6.40 21.02 4.39
C PHE A 5 -6.38 20.13 3.13
N CYS A 6 -7.17 19.05 3.14
CA CYS A 6 -7.33 18.12 2.02
C CYS A 6 -8.74 18.28 1.41
N PRO A 7 -8.89 19.05 0.31
CA PRO A 7 -10.20 19.51 -0.17
C PRO A 7 -11.11 18.41 -0.72
N VAL A 8 -10.53 17.28 -1.14
CA VAL A 8 -11.27 16.18 -1.77
C VAL A 8 -11.82 15.19 -0.73
N GLY A 9 -11.35 15.26 0.51
CA GLY A 9 -11.64 14.27 1.55
C GLY A 9 -10.68 13.08 1.48
N ASP A 10 -11.20 11.87 1.61
CA ASP A 10 -10.43 10.63 1.73
C ASP A 10 -10.63 9.67 0.53
N LEU A 11 -9.91 8.55 0.53
CA LEU A 11 -9.92 7.57 -0.56
C LEU A 11 -11.27 6.86 -0.74
N THR A 12 -12.21 6.93 0.20
CA THR A 12 -13.54 6.33 0.04
C THR A 12 -14.28 6.91 -1.18
N VAL A 13 -13.99 8.15 -1.57
CA VAL A 13 -14.50 8.79 -2.79
C VAL A 13 -14.19 7.98 -4.05
N LEU A 14 -13.03 7.34 -4.13
CA LEU A 14 -12.66 6.50 -5.29
C LEU A 14 -13.35 5.14 -5.28
N MET A 15 -13.82 4.70 -4.11
CA MET A 15 -14.20 3.32 -3.85
C MET A 15 -15.70 3.12 -3.65
N ASN A 16 -16.48 4.20 -3.57
CA ASN A 16 -17.93 4.17 -3.38
C ASN A 16 -18.69 4.82 -4.56
N PRO A 17 -19.12 4.02 -5.57
CA PRO A 17 -19.91 4.53 -6.70
C PRO A 17 -21.27 5.12 -6.31
N ALA A 18 -21.79 4.80 -5.11
CA ALA A 18 -23.09 5.30 -4.63
C ALA A 18 -22.98 6.67 -3.94
N ALA A 19 -21.78 7.11 -3.57
CA ALA A 19 -21.52 8.48 -3.14
C ALA A 19 -21.43 9.45 -4.33
N SER A 20 -21.29 8.92 -5.55
CA SER A 20 -21.35 9.68 -6.80
C SER A 20 -22.81 10.00 -7.14
N THR A 21 -23.12 11.28 -7.29
CA THR A 21 -24.42 11.84 -7.68
C THR A 21 -25.08 11.05 -8.83
N PRO A 22 -26.43 10.87 -8.85
CA PRO A 22 -27.11 10.12 -9.91
C PRO A 22 -26.84 10.77 -11.27
N GLY A 23 -26.19 10.02 -12.18
CA GLY A 23 -25.89 10.47 -13.55
C GLY A 23 -24.40 10.50 -13.94
N THR A 24 -23.49 10.15 -13.02
CA THR A 24 -22.04 10.36 -13.24
C THR A 24 -21.23 9.05 -13.21
N VAL A 25 -20.71 8.68 -14.39
CA VAL A 25 -19.48 7.91 -14.66
C VAL A 25 -19.46 6.43 -14.23
N ARG A 26 -19.41 5.51 -15.22
CA ARG A 26 -18.99 4.10 -15.03
C ARG A 26 -17.73 4.07 -14.17
N LYS A 27 -17.63 3.19 -13.14
CA LYS A 27 -16.41 2.99 -12.31
C LYS A 27 -15.16 3.29 -13.14
N PRO A 28 -14.51 4.46 -12.99
CA PRO A 28 -13.33 4.73 -13.79
C PRO A 28 -12.28 3.74 -13.32
N PHE A 29 -11.83 2.87 -14.22
CA PHE A 29 -10.60 2.11 -13.96
C PHE A 29 -9.51 3.14 -13.67
N ILE A 30 -8.86 3.04 -12.51
CA ILE A 30 -7.72 3.88 -12.18
C ILE A 30 -6.60 3.47 -13.14
N LEU A 31 -6.00 4.41 -13.87
CA LEU A 31 -4.91 4.02 -14.77
C LEU A 31 -3.70 3.58 -13.94
N GLU A 32 -2.92 2.67 -14.50
CA GLU A 32 -1.73 2.15 -13.81
C GLU A 32 -0.75 3.26 -13.42
N GLU A 33 -0.60 4.31 -14.25
CA GLU A 33 0.19 5.50 -13.92
C GLU A 33 -0.30 6.18 -12.62
N ASP A 34 -1.62 6.30 -12.44
CA ASP A 34 -2.20 6.92 -11.24
C ASP A 34 -2.03 6.01 -10.01
N LEU A 35 -2.12 4.69 -10.18
CA LEU A 35 -1.83 3.74 -9.11
C LEU A 35 -0.37 3.86 -8.65
N TRP A 36 0.58 3.96 -9.58
CA TRP A 36 1.99 4.12 -9.22
C TRP A 36 2.27 5.44 -8.49
N ASP A 37 1.61 6.53 -8.90
CA ASP A 37 1.67 7.82 -8.19
C ASP A 37 1.10 7.69 -6.75
N MET A 38 -0.06 7.07 -6.58
CA MET A 38 -0.65 6.81 -5.25
C MET A 38 0.25 5.91 -4.39
N PHE A 39 0.79 4.84 -4.97
CA PHE A 39 1.67 3.90 -4.27
C PHE A 39 2.98 4.58 -3.87
N TYR A 40 3.42 5.58 -4.63
CA TYR A 40 4.61 6.37 -4.31
C TYR A 40 4.40 7.13 -3.00
N CYS A 41 3.30 7.87 -2.85
CA CYS A 41 2.93 8.51 -1.58
C CYS A 41 2.86 7.51 -0.41
N LEU A 42 2.19 6.37 -0.61
CA LEU A 42 2.07 5.35 0.44
C LEU A 42 3.43 4.76 0.85
N SER A 43 4.32 4.54 -0.13
CA SER A 43 5.67 4.05 0.14
C SER A 43 6.52 5.06 0.93
N LEU A 44 6.35 6.35 0.66
CA LEU A 44 7.02 7.43 1.40
C LEU A 44 6.50 7.50 2.84
N ALA A 45 5.19 7.41 3.04
CA ALA A 45 4.59 7.37 4.38
C ALA A 45 5.15 6.21 5.20
N VAL A 46 5.24 5.01 4.62
CA VAL A 46 5.85 3.85 5.31
C VAL A 46 7.33 4.07 5.60
N SER A 47 8.10 4.67 4.69
CA SER A 47 9.50 5.06 4.96
C SER A 47 9.59 6.00 6.16
N VAL A 48 8.77 7.04 6.22
CA VAL A 48 8.75 7.98 7.35
C VAL A 48 8.35 7.28 8.65
N MET A 49 7.39 6.37 8.65
CA MET A 49 7.02 5.63 9.86
C MET A 49 8.10 4.65 10.33
N ALA A 50 8.84 4.04 9.40
CA ALA A 50 9.89 3.08 9.70
C ALA A 50 11.18 3.71 10.23
N ARG A 51 11.52 4.92 9.75
CA ARG A 51 12.82 5.56 9.99
C ARG A 51 12.81 7.06 10.20
N GLY A 52 11.66 7.71 10.11
CA GLY A 52 11.51 9.17 10.23
C GLY A 52 12.09 9.96 9.07
N ALA A 53 12.36 9.32 7.93
CA ALA A 53 12.86 9.98 6.72
C ALA A 53 12.27 9.32 5.47
N GLU A 54 11.95 10.15 4.48
CA GLU A 54 11.51 9.72 3.15
C GLU A 54 12.64 9.09 2.34
N ASP A 55 13.81 9.74 2.35
CA ASP A 55 14.98 9.27 1.62
C ASP A 55 15.63 8.07 2.32
N ALA A 56 15.76 6.99 1.55
CA ALA A 56 16.34 5.75 2.04
C ALA A 56 17.83 5.88 2.41
N LYS A 57 18.54 6.86 1.84
CA LYS A 57 19.96 7.13 2.07
C LYS A 57 20.20 8.04 3.26
N SER A 58 19.17 8.79 3.67
CA SER A 58 19.25 9.66 4.84
C SER A 58 19.35 8.84 6.12
N PRO A 59 20.07 9.33 7.15
CA PRO A 59 20.09 8.70 8.46
C PRO A 59 18.66 8.51 8.98
N ALA A 60 18.42 7.42 9.69
CA ALA A 60 17.13 7.24 10.36
C ALA A 60 17.02 8.26 11.51
N VAL A 61 16.01 9.13 11.46
CA VAL A 61 15.72 10.16 12.45
C VAL A 61 14.26 10.04 12.87
N LEU A 62 13.96 9.10 13.76
CA LEU A 62 12.63 9.06 14.38
C LEU A 62 12.59 10.15 15.45
N HIS A 63 12.01 11.32 15.12
CA HIS A 63 11.98 12.54 15.94
C HIS A 63 11.46 12.31 17.38
N GLY A 64 12.36 11.94 18.30
CA GLY A 64 12.04 11.69 19.71
C GLY A 64 11.70 10.25 20.08
N LEU A 65 11.72 9.31 19.12
CA LEU A 65 11.60 7.87 19.41
C LEU A 65 12.97 7.21 19.38
N ASP A 66 13.16 6.20 20.22
CA ASP A 66 14.33 5.34 20.14
C ASP A 66 14.38 4.68 18.75
N THR A 67 15.56 4.70 18.12
CA THR A 67 15.85 4.01 16.85
C THR A 67 15.56 2.50 16.89
N SER A 68 15.40 1.92 18.09
CA SER A 68 14.95 0.55 18.31
C SER A 68 13.44 0.34 18.09
N LEU A 69 12.67 1.42 17.90
CA LEU A 69 11.22 1.40 17.73
C LEU A 69 10.80 1.71 16.28
N GLU A 70 9.58 1.32 15.93
CA GLU A 70 8.88 1.60 14.68
C GLU A 70 7.51 2.19 15.01
N LEU A 71 7.07 3.21 14.25
CA LEU A 71 5.72 3.75 14.41
C LEU A 71 4.72 2.87 13.65
N VAL A 72 3.68 2.40 14.33
CA VAL A 72 2.60 1.59 13.76
C VAL A 72 1.27 2.32 14.00
N PRO A 73 0.61 2.84 12.96
CA PRO A 73 -0.66 3.56 13.13
C PRO A 73 -1.82 2.67 13.57
N TYR A 74 -1.78 1.37 13.23
CA TYR A 74 -2.85 0.39 13.38
C TYR A 74 -4.14 0.69 12.58
N ASP A 75 -4.36 1.92 12.16
CA ASP A 75 -5.58 2.34 11.47
C ASP A 75 -5.34 2.86 10.04
N ILE A 76 -4.46 2.17 9.30
CA ILE A 76 -4.23 2.47 7.87
C ILE A 76 -5.41 1.89 7.06
N THR A 77 -6.36 2.77 6.75
CA THR A 77 -7.60 2.44 6.03
C THR A 77 -7.85 3.45 4.89
N VAL A 78 -8.96 3.29 4.17
CA VAL A 78 -9.36 4.20 3.08
C VAL A 78 -9.85 5.56 3.56
N ASP A 79 -10.47 5.59 4.74
CA ASP A 79 -11.00 6.77 5.42
C ASP A 79 -9.90 7.61 6.09
N ASN A 80 -8.78 6.98 6.45
CA ASN A 80 -7.63 7.66 7.07
C ASN A 80 -6.53 8.04 6.07
N VAL A 81 -6.77 7.91 4.77
CA VAL A 81 -5.87 8.40 3.73
C VAL A 81 -6.57 9.48 2.92
N LEU A 82 -6.11 10.71 3.12
CA LEU A 82 -6.67 11.92 2.55
C LEU A 82 -6.08 12.21 1.17
N ILE A 83 -6.86 12.89 0.34
CA ILE A 83 -6.47 13.35 -1.00
C ILE A 83 -6.17 14.84 -0.92
N GLY A 84 -4.88 15.17 -1.02
CA GLY A 84 -4.35 16.53 -0.92
C GLY A 84 -4.43 17.32 -2.23
N ASN A 85 -3.64 18.38 -2.33
CA ASN A 85 -3.46 19.13 -3.58
C ASN A 85 -2.45 18.43 -4.49
N ARG A 86 -2.52 18.69 -5.80
CA ARG A 86 -1.46 18.27 -6.72
C ARG A 86 -0.19 19.05 -6.48
N ASP A 87 0.93 18.41 -6.76
CA ASP A 87 2.26 19.00 -6.78
C ASP A 87 2.92 18.74 -8.15
N PRO A 88 4.13 19.28 -8.41
CA PRO A 88 4.83 19.04 -9.68
C PRO A 88 5.16 17.57 -9.96
N ASP A 89 5.27 16.73 -8.94
CA ASP A 89 5.52 15.30 -9.10
C ASP A 89 4.25 14.53 -9.45
N HIS A 90 3.06 15.05 -9.12
CA HIS A 90 1.77 14.41 -9.33
C HIS A 90 0.87 15.22 -10.29
N GLU A 91 1.24 15.23 -11.57
CA GLU A 91 0.59 16.01 -12.63
C GLU A 91 -0.90 15.66 -12.81
N ARG A 92 -1.23 14.36 -12.75
CA ARG A 92 -2.55 13.84 -13.11
C ARG A 92 -3.44 13.54 -11.90
N TYR A 93 -2.87 13.03 -10.82
CA TYR A 93 -3.60 12.63 -9.62
C TYR A 93 -3.11 13.42 -8.40
N PRO A 94 -3.95 13.82 -7.42
CA PRO A 94 -3.46 14.54 -6.24
C PRO A 94 -2.65 13.66 -5.27
N ILE A 95 -1.83 14.28 -4.42
CA ILE A 95 -1.04 13.53 -3.44
C ILE A 95 -1.92 12.83 -2.42
N LEU A 96 -1.47 11.67 -1.93
CA LEU A 96 -2.09 11.03 -0.78
C LEU A 96 -1.39 11.45 0.51
N VAL A 97 -2.17 11.81 1.52
CA VAL A 97 -1.70 12.22 2.84
C VAL A 97 -2.25 11.23 3.86
N MET A 98 -1.35 10.57 4.59
CA MET A 98 -1.77 9.70 5.69
C MET A 98 -2.23 10.56 6.88
N GLY A 99 -3.45 10.30 7.33
CA GLY A 99 -4.08 10.97 8.47
C GLY A 99 -4.29 9.99 9.62
N ASP A 100 -4.88 10.53 10.67
CA ASP A 100 -5.33 9.84 11.88
C ASP A 100 -4.32 8.87 12.52
N PHE A 101 -3.60 9.39 13.52
CA PHE A 101 -2.65 8.62 14.32
C PHE A 101 -3.14 8.39 15.75
N GLU A 102 -4.45 8.50 16.01
CA GLU A 102 -5.00 8.30 17.36
C GLU A 102 -4.70 6.89 17.91
N SER A 103 -4.76 5.88 17.03
CA SER A 103 -4.48 4.47 17.37
C SER A 103 -2.99 4.11 17.36
N ALA A 104 -2.12 5.05 16.97
CA ALA A 104 -0.71 4.76 16.73
C ALA A 104 0.04 4.34 17.99
N ALA A 105 1.02 3.45 17.82
CA ALA A 105 1.93 3.05 18.88
C ALA A 105 3.36 2.88 18.36
N ALA A 106 4.32 2.97 19.28
CA ALA A 106 5.70 2.62 19.00
C ALA A 106 5.93 1.14 19.33
N GLU A 107 6.31 0.36 18.33
CA GLU A 107 6.56 -1.09 18.44
C GLU A 107 8.06 -1.39 18.34
N PRO A 108 8.58 -2.37 19.10
CA PRO A 108 9.99 -2.72 19.04
C PRO A 108 10.36 -3.42 17.72
N LYS A 109 11.46 -2.98 17.08
CA LYS A 109 11.99 -3.61 15.85
C LYS A 109 12.30 -5.09 16.03
N ASN A 110 12.79 -5.45 17.22
CA ASN A 110 13.17 -6.80 17.58
C ASN A 110 12.37 -7.19 18.82
N ALA A 111 11.11 -7.59 18.66
CA ALA A 111 10.35 -8.15 19.76
C ALA A 111 11.09 -9.38 20.30
N SER A 112 11.46 -9.33 21.58
CA SER A 112 12.12 -10.45 22.26
C SER A 112 11.12 -11.59 22.37
N LYS A 113 11.52 -12.82 22.00
CA LYS A 113 10.72 -14.03 22.21
C LYS A 113 10.31 -14.10 23.70
N GLY A 114 9.05 -13.80 24.01
CA GLY A 114 8.56 -13.90 25.40
C GLY A 114 7.65 -12.77 25.87
N ILE A 115 7.57 -11.63 25.17
CA ILE A 115 6.49 -10.68 25.43
C ILE A 115 5.26 -11.24 24.72
N GLN A 116 4.39 -11.93 25.47
CA GLN A 116 2.99 -12.05 25.10
C GLN A 116 2.43 -10.63 25.07
N GLU A 117 2.65 -9.93 23.97
CA GLU A 117 1.96 -8.66 23.75
C GLU A 117 0.48 -8.99 23.75
N GLU A 118 -0.25 -8.33 24.63
CA GLU A 118 -1.70 -8.31 24.56
C GLU A 118 -2.09 -8.11 23.09
N VAL A 119 -2.99 -8.97 22.59
CA VAL A 119 -3.68 -8.74 21.33
C VAL A 119 -4.48 -7.45 21.52
N ARG A 120 -3.82 -6.32 21.31
CA ARG A 120 -4.46 -5.02 21.30
C ARG A 120 -5.22 -4.97 20.00
N VAL A 121 -6.53 -5.19 20.09
CA VAL A 121 -7.45 -4.98 18.96
C VAL A 121 -7.56 -3.47 18.74
N ARG A 122 -6.51 -2.88 18.17
CA ARG A 122 -6.45 -1.46 17.75
C ARG A 122 -6.68 -1.29 16.26
N ASP A 123 -6.60 -2.38 15.50
CA ASP A 123 -6.79 -2.32 14.05
C ASP A 123 -8.28 -2.14 13.69
N ALA A 124 -8.53 -1.32 12.66
CA ALA A 124 -9.83 -1.29 12.03
C ALA A 124 -10.23 -2.69 11.52
N PRO A 125 -11.47 -3.15 11.78
CA PRO A 125 -11.96 -4.45 11.33
C PRO A 125 -11.73 -4.67 9.82
N GLY A 126 -11.05 -5.76 9.49
CA GLY A 126 -10.68 -6.11 8.12
C GLY A 126 -9.30 -5.62 7.70
N TRP A 127 -8.82 -4.48 8.22
CA TRP A 127 -7.54 -3.87 7.87
C TRP A 127 -6.36 -4.41 8.68
N THR A 128 -6.64 -5.35 9.58
CA THR A 128 -5.68 -5.96 10.49
C THR A 128 -4.65 -6.82 9.77
N ALA A 129 -3.37 -6.59 10.05
CA ALA A 129 -2.30 -7.48 9.62
C ALA A 129 -2.41 -8.86 10.32
N PRO A 130 -2.10 -9.98 9.65
CA PRO A 130 -2.26 -11.33 10.21
C PRO A 130 -1.60 -11.52 11.57
N GLU A 131 -0.41 -10.96 11.80
CA GLU A 131 0.32 -11.06 13.08
C GLU A 131 -0.43 -10.45 14.26
N ASN A 132 -1.30 -9.46 14.03
CA ASN A 132 -2.06 -8.80 15.07
C ASN A 132 -3.25 -9.66 15.54
N LYS A 133 -3.69 -10.63 14.73
CA LYS A 133 -4.85 -11.50 15.02
C LYS A 133 -4.48 -12.96 15.19
N GLU A 134 -3.56 -13.44 14.36
CA GLU A 134 -3.15 -14.84 14.21
C GLU A 134 -1.70 -15.07 14.70
N GLY A 135 -1.09 -14.07 15.34
CA GLY A 135 0.28 -14.12 15.84
C GLY A 135 0.69 -15.44 16.53
N PRO A 136 -0.14 -16.03 17.44
CA PRO A 136 0.19 -17.28 18.12
C PRO A 136 0.44 -18.51 17.22
N ILE A 137 -0.09 -18.51 15.99
CA ILE A 137 0.05 -19.63 15.04
C ILE A 137 1.04 -19.33 13.90
N MET A 138 1.63 -18.14 13.89
CA MET A 138 2.60 -17.73 12.87
C MET A 138 4.01 -18.20 13.23
N ARG A 139 4.86 -18.39 12.21
CA ARG A 139 6.24 -18.86 12.44
C ARG A 139 7.12 -17.81 13.10
N ALA A 140 6.93 -16.55 12.70
CA ALA A 140 7.70 -15.41 13.19
C ALA A 140 6.81 -14.16 13.25
N PRO A 141 5.83 -14.11 14.18
CA PRO A 141 4.99 -12.94 14.34
C PRO A 141 5.86 -11.73 14.74
N ARG A 142 5.63 -10.60 14.07
CA ARG A 142 6.32 -9.35 14.37
C ARG A 142 5.43 -8.19 13.96
N LYS A 143 5.13 -7.29 14.89
CA LYS A 143 4.49 -6.00 14.59
C LYS A 143 5.55 -4.97 14.20
N GLY A 144 5.14 -3.90 13.53
CA GLY A 144 6.05 -2.84 13.12
C GLY A 144 5.87 -2.43 11.67
N THR A 145 6.98 -2.07 11.02
CA THR A 145 7.00 -1.67 9.59
C THR A 145 6.36 -2.71 8.68
N CYS A 146 6.52 -4.01 8.99
CA CYS A 146 5.92 -5.10 8.23
C CYS A 146 4.38 -5.11 8.30
N SER A 147 3.80 -4.68 9.44
CA SER A 147 2.36 -4.49 9.59
C SER A 147 1.90 -3.31 8.73
N ASN A 148 2.61 -2.17 8.80
CA ASN A 148 2.31 -1.01 7.95
C ASN A 148 2.32 -1.38 6.46
N ILE A 149 3.34 -2.14 6.00
CA ILE A 149 3.46 -2.65 4.62
C ILE A 149 2.25 -3.50 4.24
N PHE A 150 1.78 -4.36 5.14
CA PHE A 150 0.60 -5.17 4.88
C PHE A 150 -0.65 -4.30 4.73
N GLN A 151 -0.87 -3.34 5.63
CA GLN A 151 -2.04 -2.48 5.60
C GLN A 151 -2.05 -1.56 4.37
N ILE A 152 -0.92 -0.96 3.98
CA ILE A 152 -0.86 -0.25 2.69
C ILE A 152 -1.05 -1.22 1.53
N GLY A 153 -0.60 -2.47 1.62
CA GLY A 153 -0.88 -3.51 0.63
C GLY A 153 -2.38 -3.77 0.46
N LEU A 154 -3.14 -3.76 1.56
CA LEU A 154 -4.61 -3.85 1.52
C LEU A 154 -5.20 -2.64 0.82
N LEU A 155 -4.67 -1.44 1.09
CA LEU A 155 -5.12 -0.21 0.46
C LEU A 155 -4.83 -0.21 -1.05
N MET A 156 -3.63 -0.64 -1.45
CA MET A 156 -3.23 -0.83 -2.85
C MET A 156 -4.16 -1.82 -3.56
N HIS A 157 -4.50 -2.92 -2.89
CA HIS A 157 -5.43 -3.93 -3.40
C HIS A 157 -6.85 -3.38 -3.55
N ALA A 158 -7.34 -2.62 -2.56
CA ALA A 158 -8.64 -1.95 -2.60
C ALA A 158 -8.73 -0.90 -3.72
N LEU A 159 -7.63 -0.17 -4.00
CA LEU A 159 -7.52 0.77 -5.12
C LEU A 159 -7.63 0.06 -6.47
N ILE A 160 -6.91 -1.06 -6.66
CA ILE A 160 -7.01 -1.88 -7.88
C ILE A 160 -8.46 -2.35 -8.12
N HIS A 161 -9.15 -2.77 -7.05
CA HIS A 161 -10.54 -3.23 -7.12
C HIS A 161 -11.57 -2.08 -7.19
N CYS A 162 -11.14 -0.84 -6.93
CA CYS A 162 -12.01 0.32 -6.71
C CYS A 162 -13.19 -0.05 -5.79
N SER A 163 -12.90 -0.57 -4.59
CA SER A 163 -13.91 -1.15 -3.69
C SER A 163 -13.54 -1.06 -2.23
N VAL A 164 -14.43 -0.45 -1.43
CA VAL A 164 -14.33 -0.41 0.05
C VAL A 164 -14.57 -1.77 0.71
N ARG A 165 -15.08 -2.76 -0.05
CA ARG A 165 -15.34 -4.11 0.49
C ARG A 165 -14.07 -4.94 0.64
N TYR A 166 -12.95 -4.51 0.07
CA TYR A 166 -11.65 -5.07 0.40
C TYR A 166 -11.06 -4.20 1.50
N PRO A 167 -10.64 -4.78 2.62
CA PRO A 167 -10.25 -6.18 2.84
C PRO A 167 -11.32 -7.16 3.35
N ALA A 168 -12.58 -6.74 3.55
CA ALA A 168 -13.65 -7.62 4.07
C ALA A 168 -13.97 -8.86 3.21
N ILE A 169 -13.53 -8.90 1.95
CA ILE A 169 -13.65 -10.05 1.02
C ILE A 169 -12.37 -10.92 1.01
N LEU A 170 -11.32 -10.54 1.73
CA LEU A 170 -10.13 -11.37 1.78
C LEU A 170 -10.49 -12.79 2.26
N PRO A 171 -9.99 -13.81 1.58
CA PRO A 171 -10.25 -15.19 1.94
C PRO A 171 -9.79 -15.43 3.37
N LYS A 172 -10.57 -16.21 4.13
CA LYS A 172 -10.24 -16.54 5.54
C LYS A 172 -8.86 -17.17 5.71
N HIS A 173 -8.31 -17.74 4.64
CA HIS A 173 -6.99 -18.34 4.61
C HIS A 173 -6.17 -17.80 3.43
N PRO A 174 -4.86 -17.59 3.59
CA PRO A 174 -3.99 -17.13 2.52
C PRO A 174 -3.71 -18.26 1.52
N TRP A 175 -3.38 -17.91 0.27
CA TRP A 175 -3.20 -18.85 -0.83
C TRP A 175 -1.74 -18.94 -1.26
N LYS A 176 -1.39 -20.02 -1.97
CA LYS A 176 -0.06 -20.14 -2.58
C LYS A 176 0.07 -19.11 -3.71
N PRO A 177 1.18 -18.33 -3.77
CA PRO A 177 1.46 -17.45 -4.89
C PRO A 177 1.41 -18.20 -6.23
N PRO A 178 0.97 -17.56 -7.33
CA PRO A 178 0.86 -18.20 -8.65
C PRO A 178 2.21 -18.34 -9.36
N PHE A 179 3.31 -17.99 -8.69
CA PHE A 179 4.66 -17.99 -9.25
C PHE A 179 5.47 -19.18 -8.75
N SER A 180 6.32 -19.72 -9.63
CA SER A 180 7.30 -20.76 -9.31
C SER A 180 8.64 -20.22 -8.81
N ASP A 181 8.79 -18.90 -8.71
CA ASP A 181 10.00 -18.24 -8.21
C ASP A 181 10.32 -18.72 -6.78
N LEU A 182 11.59 -19.05 -6.54
CA LEU A 182 12.09 -19.47 -5.22
C LEU A 182 11.78 -18.46 -4.12
N ARG A 183 11.64 -17.17 -4.46
CA ARG A 183 11.20 -16.11 -3.56
C ARG A 183 9.80 -16.35 -2.99
N TYR A 184 8.95 -17.13 -3.65
CA TYR A 184 7.55 -17.37 -3.28
C TYR A 184 7.23 -18.83 -2.95
N THR A 185 8.12 -19.76 -3.30
CA THR A 185 7.96 -21.20 -3.04
C THR A 185 7.73 -21.50 -1.55
N GLY A 186 6.63 -22.22 -1.26
CA GLY A 186 6.26 -22.63 0.10
C GLY A 186 5.69 -21.50 0.98
N LYS A 187 5.39 -20.33 0.39
CA LYS A 187 4.83 -19.17 1.09
C LYS A 187 3.35 -18.98 0.77
N PHE A 188 2.69 -18.09 1.50
CA PHE A 188 1.27 -17.77 1.34
C PHE A 188 1.03 -16.25 1.29
N THR A 189 0.00 -15.81 0.56
CA THR A 189 -0.39 -14.40 0.37
C THR A 189 -1.90 -14.24 0.23
N TYR A 190 -2.39 -13.05 0.53
CA TYR A 190 -3.79 -12.67 0.31
C TYR A 190 -4.05 -12.00 -1.05
N GLY A 191 -3.02 -11.75 -1.87
CA GLY A 191 -3.14 -11.02 -3.15
C GLY A 191 -3.20 -11.89 -4.41
N THR A 192 -3.50 -13.20 -4.31
CA THR A 192 -3.48 -14.11 -5.46
C THR A 192 -4.59 -13.85 -6.48
N ASP A 193 -5.70 -13.25 -6.03
CA ASP A 193 -6.84 -12.90 -6.86
C ASP A 193 -6.51 -11.86 -7.94
N LEU A 194 -5.49 -11.03 -7.73
CA LEU A 194 -4.96 -10.10 -8.73
C LEU A 194 -4.45 -10.81 -10.00
N PHE A 195 -4.18 -12.12 -9.95
CA PHE A 195 -3.71 -12.88 -11.11
C PHE A 195 -4.83 -13.50 -11.94
N ASN A 196 -6.08 -13.21 -11.58
CA ASN A 196 -7.27 -13.61 -12.33
C ASN A 196 -7.81 -12.45 -13.17
N THR A 197 -8.70 -12.76 -14.12
CA THR A 197 -9.46 -11.76 -14.87
C THR A 197 -10.44 -11.03 -13.93
N PRO A 198 -10.62 -9.70 -14.06
CA PRO A 198 -10.10 -8.83 -15.12
C PRO A 198 -8.70 -8.25 -14.85
N TRP A 199 -8.18 -8.37 -13.64
CA TRP A 199 -6.97 -7.63 -13.22
C TRP A 199 -5.71 -8.07 -13.95
N LYS A 200 -5.58 -9.37 -14.24
CA LYS A 200 -4.44 -9.89 -15.01
C LYS A 200 -4.33 -9.27 -16.41
N ASP A 201 -5.46 -8.89 -16.98
CA ASP A 201 -5.61 -8.35 -18.34
C ASP A 201 -5.55 -6.81 -18.34
N THR A 202 -5.70 -6.18 -17.16
CA THR A 202 -5.78 -4.72 -16.99
C THR A 202 -4.46 -4.11 -16.52
N TYR A 203 -3.80 -4.75 -15.54
CA TYR A 203 -2.61 -4.20 -14.89
C TYR A 203 -1.38 -5.09 -15.12
N SER A 204 -0.21 -4.46 -15.18
CA SER A 204 1.06 -5.14 -15.36
C SER A 204 1.31 -6.21 -14.30
N ALA A 205 2.06 -7.25 -14.68
CA ALA A 205 2.49 -8.28 -13.73
C ALA A 205 3.32 -7.68 -12.58
N THR A 206 4.15 -6.67 -12.89
CA THR A 206 5.01 -5.97 -11.91
C THR A 206 4.19 -5.27 -10.82
N LEU A 207 3.13 -4.55 -11.18
CA LEU A 207 2.25 -3.90 -10.23
C LEU A 207 1.58 -4.92 -9.31
N ARG A 208 0.99 -5.96 -9.92
CA ARG A 208 0.24 -6.99 -9.19
C ARG A 208 1.12 -7.84 -8.29
N GLU A 209 2.32 -8.18 -8.74
CA GLU A 209 3.33 -8.87 -7.93
C GLU A 209 3.76 -8.05 -6.72
N LEU A 210 3.96 -6.73 -6.88
CA LEU A 210 4.32 -5.86 -5.76
C LEU A 210 3.24 -5.85 -4.68
N VAL A 211 1.97 -5.67 -5.07
CA VAL A 211 0.84 -5.67 -4.12
C VAL A 211 0.72 -7.02 -3.42
N MET A 212 0.81 -8.12 -4.17
CA MET A 212 0.83 -9.47 -3.60
C MET A 212 1.99 -9.67 -2.61
N HIS A 213 3.17 -9.13 -2.90
CA HIS A 213 4.36 -9.22 -2.04
C HIS A 213 4.21 -8.40 -0.75
N CYS A 214 3.47 -7.29 -0.78
CA CYS A 214 3.07 -6.57 0.45
C CYS A 214 2.10 -7.40 1.30
N LEU A 215 1.24 -8.20 0.65
CA LEU A 215 0.19 -9.03 1.26
C LEU A 215 0.64 -10.45 1.65
N MET A 216 1.94 -10.71 1.75
CA MET A 216 2.44 -12.00 2.22
C MET A 216 1.98 -12.25 3.67
N TYR A 217 1.58 -13.49 3.94
CA TYR A 217 1.05 -13.89 5.26
C TYR A 217 2.09 -13.66 6.36
N GLU A 218 3.27 -14.27 6.23
CA GLU A 218 4.37 -14.09 7.20
C GLU A 218 5.02 -12.70 7.06
N PRO A 219 5.22 -11.95 8.18
CA PRO A 219 5.82 -10.62 8.15
C PRO A 219 7.20 -10.58 7.47
N LEU A 220 8.03 -11.60 7.71
CA LEU A 220 9.38 -11.72 7.13
C LEU A 220 9.39 -11.97 5.62
N HIS A 221 8.25 -12.36 5.04
CA HIS A 221 8.14 -12.59 3.60
C HIS A 221 7.64 -11.36 2.85
N ARG A 222 7.24 -10.30 3.55
CA ARG A 222 6.79 -9.07 2.90
C ARG A 222 7.98 -8.29 2.35
N VAL A 223 7.71 -7.50 1.31
CA VAL A 223 8.71 -6.56 0.77
C VAL A 223 9.21 -5.64 1.88
N GLY A 224 10.53 -5.48 2.01
CA GLY A 224 11.10 -4.55 2.99
C GLY A 224 10.91 -3.09 2.57
N VAL A 225 10.92 -2.16 3.53
CA VAL A 225 10.81 -0.72 3.23
C VAL A 225 11.91 -0.23 2.28
N GLN A 226 13.10 -0.81 2.38
CA GLN A 226 14.24 -0.50 1.51
C GLN A 226 14.04 -0.96 0.06
N GLU A 227 13.17 -1.94 -0.18
CA GLU A 227 12.87 -2.47 -1.52
C GLU A 227 11.57 -1.86 -2.07
N LEU A 228 10.58 -1.61 -1.21
CA LEU A 228 9.26 -1.11 -1.60
C LEU A 228 9.35 0.20 -2.38
N HIS A 229 9.98 1.23 -1.79
CA HIS A 229 10.04 2.55 -2.42
C HIS A 229 10.78 2.53 -3.77
N PRO A 230 11.98 1.90 -3.90
CA PRO A 230 12.63 1.76 -5.20
C PRO A 230 11.82 1.01 -6.25
N ARG A 231 11.06 -0.03 -5.86
CA ARG A 231 10.19 -0.77 -6.79
C ARG A 231 9.05 0.09 -7.29
N VAL A 232 8.39 0.84 -6.40
CA VAL A 232 7.33 1.79 -6.77
C VAL A 232 7.88 2.88 -7.68
N ALA A 233 9.01 3.49 -7.33
CA ALA A 233 9.65 4.50 -8.16
C ALA A 233 10.02 3.98 -9.55
N THR A 234 10.39 2.70 -9.66
CA THR A 234 10.71 2.05 -10.93
C THR A 234 9.46 1.84 -11.79
N GLY A 235 8.36 1.34 -11.21
CA GLY A 235 7.07 1.24 -11.91
C GLY A 235 6.56 2.60 -12.40
N ARG A 236 6.65 3.62 -11.53
CA ARG A 236 6.32 5.00 -11.86
C ARG A 236 7.12 5.56 -13.04
N ARG A 237 8.45 5.34 -13.06
CA ARG A 237 9.29 5.76 -14.19
C ARG A 237 8.94 5.03 -15.48
N ALA A 238 8.74 3.71 -15.41
CA ALA A 238 8.38 2.90 -16.57
C ALA A 238 7.07 3.38 -17.23
N CYS A 239 6.05 3.75 -16.45
CA CYS A 239 4.82 4.33 -17.00
C CYS A 239 5.03 5.68 -17.68
N ARG A 240 5.87 6.55 -17.10
CA ARG A 240 6.19 7.86 -17.68
C ARG A 240 6.97 7.73 -18.99
N GLU A 241 7.92 6.80 -19.04
CA GLU A 241 8.68 6.46 -20.25
C GLU A 241 7.75 5.92 -21.35
N ALA A 242 6.91 4.93 -21.04
CA ALA A 242 5.95 4.39 -22.01
C ALA A 242 4.99 5.45 -22.58
N LYS A 243 4.54 6.39 -21.74
CA LYS A 243 3.69 7.51 -22.15
C LYS A 243 4.41 8.49 -23.09
N ARG A 244 5.71 8.73 -22.85
CA ARG A 244 6.53 9.55 -23.74
C ARG A 244 6.72 8.86 -25.09
N ASP A 245 7.03 7.58 -25.09
CA ASP A 245 7.23 6.81 -26.32
C ASP A 245 5.95 6.75 -27.17
N LEU A 246 4.79 6.59 -26.54
CA LEU A 246 3.49 6.64 -27.23
C LEU A 246 3.23 8.00 -27.89
N LYS A 247 3.52 9.11 -27.19
CA LYS A 247 3.39 10.46 -27.75
C LYS A 247 4.31 10.68 -28.95
N GLU A 248 5.53 10.14 -28.92
CA GLU A 248 6.46 10.26 -30.04
C GLU A 248 6.01 9.40 -31.23
N PHE A 249 5.49 8.21 -31.00
CA PHE A 249 4.88 7.37 -32.03
C PHE A 249 3.69 8.07 -32.70
N ASP A 250 2.77 8.64 -31.91
CA ASP A 250 1.60 9.35 -32.44
C ASP A 250 2.01 10.59 -33.26
N LYS A 251 3.05 11.31 -32.86
CA LYS A 251 3.59 12.43 -33.66
C LYS A 251 4.15 11.95 -35.00
N GLN A 252 4.87 10.83 -35.01
CA GLN A 252 5.42 10.25 -36.24
C GLN A 252 4.33 9.73 -37.17
N ALA A 253 3.31 9.07 -36.62
CA ALA A 253 2.17 8.57 -37.39
C ALA A 253 1.34 9.69 -38.02
N ASN A 254 1.21 10.84 -37.35
CA ASN A 254 0.49 12.01 -37.87
C ASN A 254 1.34 12.90 -38.80
N ALA A 255 2.62 12.59 -38.99
CA ALA A 255 3.53 13.30 -39.89
C ALA A 255 3.70 12.61 -41.26
N LEU A 256 3.08 11.43 -41.45
CA LEU A 256 3.02 10.65 -42.68
C LEU A 256 1.66 10.81 -43.37
#